data_AF-A0A944QUU9-F1
#
_entry.id   AF-A0A944QUU9-F1
#
_cell.length_a   1.000
_cell.length_b   1.000
_cell.length_c   1.000
_cell.angle_alpha   90.00
_cell.angle_beta   90.00
_cell.angle_gamma   90.00
#
_symmetry.space_group_name_H-M   'P 1'
#
loop_
_entity.id
_entity.type
_entity.pdbx_description
1 polymer ?
#
loop_
_entity_poly.entity_id
_entity_poly.type
_entity_poly.pdbx_seq_one_letter_code
_entity_poly.pdbx_strand_id
1 'polypeptide(L)'
;MRLGCLFLILVLFSGCAALPREYPAPSPLVYEQVSLDGYHNIRYWGDKPAPYLHDSTERLRRALDTIPSLNQRIDILALSGGAEDGAYGAGFLKGWTESGSRPEFLMVTGVSTGALIAPFAFLGPEYDDTIQEFYTETSTADILLFTPLAALFGGESIADSAPLRRAIKKAINEELVEAIARESRKGRILQVATTNLDAQRPMIWEINRIAESDHPNKVELIRKIILASASVPGVFPPVKINVQYRGQLHQEVHVDGGVTQQIFVYPRDLDISRFRRLLKTQPESNFWLIRNTKIAPDYSEVELDVSGLSNRAISTLIKYQAKGNLINIETLAKRDGFNMHVTDVPVEFDEPLEDMFDKNYMRALFKVGYERGKRKAWRTGL
;
A
#
# COMPACT_ATOMS: atom_id res chain seq x y z
N MET A 1 -32.06 -20.92 -59.87
CA MET A 1 -32.95 -20.92 -58.69
C MET A 1 -32.19 -21.57 -57.54
N ARG A 2 -31.75 -20.76 -56.57
CA ARG A 2 -32.15 -20.83 -55.13
C ARG A 2 -31.55 -22.07 -54.42
N LEU A 3 -30.77 -21.99 -53.34
CA LEU A 3 -30.68 -20.98 -52.28
C LEU A 3 -29.31 -21.18 -51.58
N GLY A 4 -28.54 -20.11 -51.39
CA GLY A 4 -27.34 -20.14 -50.56
C GLY A 4 -27.70 -20.18 -49.08
N CYS A 5 -27.09 -21.09 -48.32
CA CYS A 5 -27.14 -21.08 -46.86
C CYS A 5 -26.31 -19.91 -46.34
N LEU A 6 -26.98 -18.80 -46.05
CA LEU A 6 -26.41 -17.67 -45.33
C LEU A 6 -26.29 -18.08 -43.85
N PHE A 7 -25.06 -18.25 -43.37
CA PHE A 7 -24.74 -18.38 -41.95
C PHE A 7 -25.04 -17.03 -41.29
N LEU A 8 -26.18 -16.90 -40.62
CA LEU A 8 -26.48 -15.73 -39.78
C LEU A 8 -25.82 -15.96 -38.42
N ILE A 9 -24.54 -15.60 -38.30
CA ILE A 9 -23.89 -15.48 -37.00
C ILE A 9 -24.50 -14.24 -36.34
N LEU A 10 -25.45 -14.48 -35.43
CA LEU A 10 -25.94 -13.47 -34.50
C LEU A 10 -24.78 -13.10 -33.57
N VAL A 11 -24.07 -12.03 -33.89
CA VAL A 11 -23.16 -11.37 -32.95
C VAL A 11 -24.06 -10.67 -31.92
N LEU A 12 -24.41 -11.40 -30.86
CA LEU A 12 -24.91 -10.80 -29.64
C LEU A 12 -23.73 -10.03 -29.05
N PHE A 13 -23.69 -8.71 -29.28
CA PHE A 13 -22.94 -7.80 -28.44
C PHE A 13 -23.58 -7.84 -27.04
N SER A 14 -23.21 -8.83 -26.24
CA SER A 14 -23.38 -8.76 -24.79
C SER A 14 -22.53 -7.58 -24.35
N GLY A 15 -23.19 -6.45 -24.06
CA GLY A 15 -22.54 -5.30 -23.46
C GLY A 15 -21.75 -5.76 -22.23
N CYS A 16 -20.52 -5.27 -22.09
CA CYS A 16 -19.67 -5.54 -20.95
C CYS A 16 -20.52 -5.45 -19.68
N ALA A 17 -20.65 -6.57 -18.96
CA ALA A 17 -21.30 -6.60 -17.67
C ALA A 17 -20.38 -5.89 -16.67
N ALA A 18 -20.38 -4.56 -16.73
CA ALA A 18 -19.63 -3.72 -15.82
C ALA A 18 -20.08 -4.01 -14.39
N LEU A 19 -19.14 -4.15 -13.45
CA LEU A 19 -19.49 -4.33 -12.04
C LEU A 19 -20.37 -3.14 -11.60
N PRO A 20 -21.68 -3.35 -11.32
CA PRO A 20 -22.56 -2.24 -11.04
C PRO A 20 -22.13 -1.59 -9.73
N ARG A 21 -22.14 -0.25 -9.69
CA ARG A 21 -22.15 0.46 -8.42
C ARG A 21 -23.53 0.31 -7.79
N GLU A 22 -23.55 0.19 -6.47
CA GLU A 22 -24.78 0.23 -5.68
C GLU A 22 -25.27 1.68 -5.53
N TYR A 23 -24.33 2.64 -5.46
CA TYR A 23 -24.61 4.07 -5.37
C TYR A 23 -23.82 4.85 -6.43
N PRO A 24 -24.31 6.01 -6.92
CA PRO A 24 -23.58 6.80 -7.90
C PRO A 24 -22.23 7.29 -7.35
N ALA A 25 -21.29 7.57 -8.27
CA ALA A 25 -20.08 8.29 -7.93
C ALA A 25 -20.42 9.66 -7.29
N PRO A 26 -19.59 10.21 -6.40
CA PRO A 26 -19.67 11.63 -6.08
C PRO A 26 -19.52 12.47 -7.35
N SER A 27 -20.28 13.56 -7.46
CA SER A 27 -20.11 14.48 -8.60
C SER A 27 -18.80 15.27 -8.45
N PRO A 28 -18.21 15.79 -9.54
CA PRO A 28 -16.98 16.58 -9.46
C PRO A 28 -17.05 17.76 -8.48
N LEU A 29 -18.23 18.38 -8.31
CA LEU A 29 -18.44 19.53 -7.42
C LEU A 29 -18.36 19.17 -5.92
N VAL A 30 -18.64 17.91 -5.57
CA VAL A 30 -18.75 17.45 -4.16
C VAL A 30 -17.68 16.41 -3.80
N TYR A 31 -16.82 16.03 -4.75
CA TYR A 31 -15.86 14.94 -4.58
C TYR A 31 -14.86 15.19 -3.43
N GLU A 32 -14.48 16.44 -3.17
CA GLU A 32 -13.60 16.75 -2.01
C GLU A 32 -14.37 16.93 -0.70
N GLN A 33 -15.70 16.89 -0.72
CA GLN A 33 -16.58 17.15 0.44
C GLN A 33 -17.23 15.87 0.99
N VAL A 34 -17.07 14.73 0.32
CA VAL A 34 -17.61 13.45 0.78
C VAL A 34 -16.79 12.90 1.95
N SER A 35 -17.49 12.37 2.95
CA SER A 35 -16.90 11.73 4.12
C SER A 35 -17.37 10.30 4.29
N LEU A 36 -16.66 9.51 5.10
CA LEU A 36 -17.19 8.24 5.57
C LEU A 36 -18.05 8.51 6.80
N ASP A 37 -19.19 7.82 6.88
CA ASP A 37 -20.12 7.99 7.99
C ASP A 37 -19.45 7.70 9.35
N GLY A 38 -19.72 8.56 10.33
CA GLY A 38 -19.15 8.46 11.68
C GLY A 38 -17.63 8.65 11.81
N TYR A 39 -16.92 9.01 10.73
CA TYR A 39 -15.47 9.28 10.77
C TYR A 39 -15.12 10.73 10.45
N HIS A 40 -14.08 11.23 11.12
CA HIS A 40 -13.49 12.54 10.87
C HIS A 40 -11.99 12.41 10.70
N ASN A 41 -11.42 13.15 9.74
CA ASN A 41 -9.97 13.27 9.57
C ASN A 41 -9.22 11.93 9.42
N ILE A 42 -9.85 10.90 8.82
CA ILE A 42 -9.25 9.57 8.62
C ILE A 42 -8.58 9.38 7.26
N ARG A 43 -8.72 10.37 6.37
CA ARG A 43 -8.17 10.32 5.01
C ARG A 43 -7.92 11.72 4.46
N TYR A 44 -7.02 11.80 3.48
CA TYR A 44 -6.74 13.02 2.73
C TYR A 44 -6.15 12.69 1.35
N TRP A 45 -6.22 13.64 0.43
CA TRP A 45 -5.61 13.49 -0.89
C TRP A 45 -4.09 13.51 -0.80
N GLY A 46 -3.40 12.48 -1.30
CA GLY A 46 -1.94 12.34 -1.20
C GLY A 46 -1.14 13.36 -2.03
N ASP A 47 -1.82 14.15 -2.85
CA ASP A 47 -1.28 15.29 -3.60
C ASP A 47 -1.54 16.64 -2.92
N LYS A 48 -2.12 16.64 -1.71
CA LYS A 48 -2.33 17.83 -0.86
C LYS A 48 -1.88 17.55 0.58
N PRO A 49 -1.51 18.57 1.37
CA PRO A 49 -1.35 18.40 2.81
C PRO A 49 -2.67 17.95 3.46
N ALA A 50 -2.58 17.14 4.51
CA ALA A 50 -3.76 16.75 5.29
C ALA A 50 -4.47 18.00 5.83
N PRO A 51 -5.81 18.15 5.70
CA PRO A 51 -6.51 19.38 6.05
C PRO A 51 -6.54 19.67 7.56
N TYR A 52 -6.15 18.71 8.38
CA TYR A 52 -6.19 18.75 9.85
C TYR A 52 -4.77 18.84 10.46
N LEU A 53 -3.91 19.71 9.90
CA LEU A 53 -2.56 19.97 10.41
C LEU A 53 -2.54 20.42 11.88
N HIS A 54 -3.62 21.01 12.40
CA HIS A 54 -3.71 21.40 13.80
C HIS A 54 -3.68 20.19 14.74
N ASP A 55 -4.45 19.14 14.45
CA ASP A 55 -4.41 17.86 15.18
C ASP A 55 -3.00 17.26 15.19
N SER A 56 -2.24 17.50 14.12
CA SER A 56 -0.88 16.96 13.97
C SER A 56 0.10 17.58 14.97
N THR A 57 -0.13 18.83 15.41
CA THR A 57 0.68 19.48 16.45
C THR A 57 0.46 18.82 17.81
N GLU A 58 -0.78 18.62 18.22
CA GLU A 58 -1.10 17.94 19.48
C GLU A 58 -0.66 16.48 19.47
N ARG A 59 -0.78 15.82 18.31
CA ARG A 59 -0.26 14.47 18.12
C ARG A 59 1.25 14.39 18.32
N LEU A 60 2.00 15.32 17.74
CA LEU A 60 3.46 15.38 17.94
C LEU A 60 3.81 15.65 19.41
N ARG A 61 3.08 16.52 20.11
CA ARG A 61 3.29 16.75 21.55
C ARG A 61 3.12 15.46 22.36
N ARG A 62 2.01 14.73 22.13
CA ARG A 62 1.80 13.42 22.77
C ARG A 62 2.92 12.42 22.46
N ALA A 63 3.39 12.41 21.22
CA ALA A 63 4.52 11.57 20.82
C ALA A 63 5.79 11.94 21.59
N LEU A 64 6.12 13.22 21.70
CA LEU A 64 7.29 13.68 22.47
C LEU A 64 7.20 13.34 23.96
N ASP A 65 5.99 13.36 24.53
CA ASP A 65 5.77 13.03 25.94
C ASP A 65 5.82 11.52 26.21
N THR A 66 5.39 10.69 25.24
CA THR A 66 5.26 9.23 25.42
C THR A 66 6.41 8.42 24.83
N ILE A 67 7.18 9.00 23.91
CA ILE A 67 8.27 8.33 23.17
C ILE A 67 9.57 9.12 23.39
N PRO A 68 10.32 8.82 24.46
CA PRO A 68 11.51 9.60 24.84
C PRO A 68 12.59 9.67 23.76
N SER A 69 12.71 8.63 22.92
CA SER A 69 13.68 8.55 21.82
C SER A 69 13.48 9.61 20.75
N LEU A 70 12.27 10.20 20.63
CA LEU A 70 11.99 11.27 19.65
C LEU A 70 12.79 12.55 19.88
N ASN A 71 13.30 12.78 21.09
CA ASN A 71 14.20 13.89 21.36
C ASN A 71 15.61 13.66 20.78
N GLN A 72 15.94 12.42 20.41
CA GLN A 72 17.24 12.03 19.84
C GLN A 72 17.13 11.72 18.35
N ARG A 73 16.06 11.02 17.94
CA ARG A 73 15.87 10.57 16.56
C ARG A 73 14.41 10.51 16.15
N ILE A 74 14.12 10.86 14.89
CA ILE A 74 12.80 10.72 14.26
C ILE A 74 12.97 9.76 13.10
N ASP A 75 12.32 8.60 13.18
CA ASP A 75 12.39 7.57 12.14
C ASP A 75 11.04 7.38 11.45
N ILE A 76 11.04 7.52 10.12
CA ILE A 76 9.88 7.26 9.26
C ILE A 76 10.23 6.08 8.34
N LEU A 77 9.44 5.01 8.42
CA LEU A 77 9.53 3.86 7.53
C LEU A 77 8.53 4.00 6.39
N ALA A 78 8.97 3.79 5.16
CA ALA A 78 8.09 3.68 4.01
C ALA A 78 8.31 2.34 3.29
N LEU A 79 7.20 1.65 3.04
CA LEU A 79 7.16 0.32 2.44
C LEU A 79 6.48 0.41 1.07
N SER A 80 7.20 0.05 0.01
CA SER A 80 6.67 0.18 -1.34
C SER A 80 5.70 -0.93 -1.73
N GLY A 81 5.01 -0.73 -2.85
CA GLY A 81 4.38 -1.82 -3.58
C GLY A 81 5.39 -2.78 -4.22
N GLY A 82 4.88 -3.92 -4.74
CA GLY A 82 5.71 -4.97 -5.32
C GLY A 82 5.12 -6.39 -5.34
N ALA A 83 3.83 -6.55 -5.01
CA ALA A 83 3.16 -7.87 -4.95
C ALA A 83 3.96 -8.92 -4.13
N GLU A 84 4.24 -10.09 -4.69
CA GLU A 84 5.06 -11.17 -4.12
C GLU A 84 6.47 -10.73 -3.71
N ASP A 85 7.03 -9.69 -4.34
CA ASP A 85 8.34 -9.17 -3.96
C ASP A 85 8.36 -8.54 -2.55
N GLY A 86 7.19 -8.35 -1.93
CA GLY A 86 7.06 -8.02 -0.51
C GLY A 86 7.81 -8.98 0.43
N ALA A 87 8.09 -10.20 -0.02
CA ALA A 87 8.93 -11.15 0.70
C ALA A 87 10.32 -10.57 1.01
N TYR A 88 10.88 -9.73 0.12
CA TYR A 88 12.12 -9.00 0.37
C TYR A 88 12.01 -8.11 1.61
N GLY A 89 11.00 -7.24 1.66
CA GLY A 89 10.80 -6.31 2.76
C GLY A 89 10.48 -7.02 4.07
N ALA A 90 9.71 -8.09 4.02
CA ALA A 90 9.46 -8.98 5.16
C ALA A 90 10.76 -9.54 5.74
N GLY A 91 11.60 -10.13 4.89
CA GLY A 91 12.90 -10.65 5.29
C GLY A 91 13.79 -9.55 5.85
N PHE A 92 13.87 -8.41 5.16
CA PHE A 92 14.71 -7.29 5.59
C PHE A 92 14.33 -6.78 6.98
N LEU A 93 13.04 -6.59 7.26
CA LEU A 93 12.56 -6.14 8.56
C LEU A 93 12.96 -7.12 9.68
N LYS A 94 12.77 -8.43 9.46
CA LYS A 94 13.17 -9.47 10.43
C LYS A 94 14.68 -9.48 10.66
N GLY A 95 15.47 -9.47 9.59
CA GLY A 95 16.93 -9.42 9.71
C GLY A 95 17.41 -8.16 10.44
N TRP A 96 16.78 -7.02 10.18
CA TRP A 96 17.13 -5.74 10.82
C TRP A 96 16.78 -5.73 12.32
N THR A 97 15.65 -6.33 12.69
CA THR A 97 15.29 -6.61 14.08
C THR A 97 16.38 -7.46 14.75
N GLU A 98 16.78 -8.58 14.15
CA GLU A 98 17.82 -9.46 14.71
C GLU A 98 19.21 -8.80 14.79
N SER A 99 19.46 -7.78 13.97
CA SER A 99 20.65 -6.95 14.09
C SER A 99 20.66 -6.10 15.38
N GLY A 100 19.55 -6.02 16.10
CA GLY A 100 19.37 -5.21 17.31
C GLY A 100 19.33 -3.70 17.06
N SER A 101 19.14 -3.25 15.81
CA SER A 101 19.26 -1.82 15.47
C SER A 101 18.02 -1.19 14.81
N ARG A 102 16.94 -1.97 14.62
CA ARG A 102 15.68 -1.45 14.10
C ARG A 102 15.06 -0.48 15.11
N PRO A 103 14.85 0.80 14.75
CA PRO A 103 14.26 1.78 15.65
C PRO A 103 12.75 1.57 15.78
N GLU A 104 12.17 2.18 16.81
CA GLU A 104 10.73 2.41 16.84
C GLU A 104 10.39 3.58 15.91
N PHE A 105 9.50 3.34 14.95
CA PHE A 105 9.12 4.35 13.97
C PHE A 105 8.05 5.29 14.52
N LEU A 106 8.25 6.59 14.34
CA LEU A 106 7.20 7.59 14.57
C LEU A 106 6.07 7.42 13.54
N MET A 107 6.44 7.10 12.31
CA MET A 107 5.51 6.95 11.20
C MET A 107 5.89 5.76 10.33
N VAL A 108 4.88 4.98 9.94
CA VAL A 108 5.00 3.91 8.95
C VAL A 108 4.00 4.15 7.82
N THR A 109 4.46 4.10 6.58
CA THR A 109 3.63 4.18 5.39
C THR A 109 3.70 2.90 4.58
N GLY A 110 2.60 2.54 3.92
CA GLY A 110 2.51 1.34 3.09
C GLY A 110 1.68 1.55 1.83
N VAL A 111 2.13 0.94 0.74
CA VAL A 111 1.39 0.83 -0.52
C VAL A 111 1.37 -0.62 -0.96
N SER A 112 0.21 -1.16 -1.36
CA SER A 112 0.13 -2.53 -1.92
C SER A 112 0.66 -3.56 -0.95
N THR A 113 1.60 -4.41 -1.36
CA THR A 113 2.31 -5.32 -0.45
C THR A 113 2.88 -4.60 0.79
N GLY A 114 3.35 -3.36 0.65
CA GLY A 114 3.75 -2.51 1.78
C GLY A 114 2.60 -2.17 2.74
N ALA A 115 1.36 -2.06 2.27
CA ALA A 115 0.18 -1.85 3.11
C ALA A 115 -0.22 -3.12 3.90
N LEU A 116 0.14 -4.31 3.41
CA LEU A 116 -0.01 -5.57 4.15
C LEU A 116 1.04 -5.69 5.26
N ILE A 117 2.26 -5.21 5.02
CA ILE A 117 3.38 -5.25 5.98
C ILE A 117 3.28 -4.12 7.02
N ALA A 118 2.84 -2.92 6.63
CA ALA A 118 2.90 -1.71 7.44
C ALA A 118 2.26 -1.82 8.84
N PRO A 119 1.06 -2.44 9.04
CA PRO A 119 0.48 -2.57 10.37
C PRO A 119 1.38 -3.33 11.34
N PHE A 120 1.99 -4.41 10.89
CA PHE A 120 2.90 -5.23 11.69
C PHE A 120 4.22 -4.50 11.94
N ALA A 121 4.77 -3.87 10.91
CA ALA A 121 6.01 -3.11 11.03
C ALA A 121 5.89 -1.90 11.96
N PHE A 122 4.68 -1.31 12.01
CA PHE A 122 4.30 -0.25 12.93
C PHE A 122 4.22 -0.76 14.37
N LEU A 123 3.63 -1.92 14.63
CA LEU A 123 3.56 -2.42 16.00
C LEU A 123 4.93 -2.91 16.53
N GLY A 124 5.77 -3.46 15.65
CA GLY A 124 7.19 -3.70 15.95
C GLY A 124 7.64 -5.17 15.81
N PRO A 125 8.82 -5.50 16.34
CA PRO A 125 9.50 -6.80 16.19
C PRO A 125 8.67 -8.05 16.51
N GLU A 126 7.71 -7.96 17.42
CA GLU A 126 6.89 -9.10 17.85
C GLU A 126 6.03 -9.68 16.73
N TYR A 127 5.82 -8.94 15.63
CA TYR A 127 5.07 -9.39 14.47
C TYR A 127 5.94 -9.86 13.29
N ASP A 128 7.27 -9.86 13.41
CA ASP A 128 8.14 -10.23 12.29
C ASP A 128 7.91 -11.68 11.83
N ASP A 129 7.59 -12.59 12.76
CA ASP A 129 7.23 -13.98 12.45
C ASP A 129 5.90 -14.09 11.71
N THR A 130 4.92 -13.26 12.07
CA THR A 130 3.63 -13.17 11.36
C THR A 130 3.82 -12.72 9.92
N ILE A 131 4.68 -11.72 9.70
CA ILE A 131 5.01 -11.25 8.35
C ILE A 131 5.77 -12.36 7.59
N GLN A 132 6.72 -13.04 8.24
CA GLN A 132 7.43 -14.16 7.63
C GLN A 132 6.46 -15.25 7.17
N GLU A 133 5.56 -15.72 8.03
CA GLU A 133 4.59 -16.77 7.68
C GLU A 133 3.75 -16.35 6.47
N PHE A 134 3.28 -15.10 6.44
CA PHE A 134 2.50 -14.59 5.33
C PHE A 134 3.25 -14.64 3.98
N TYR A 135 4.55 -14.38 3.93
CA TYR A 135 5.31 -14.40 2.67
C TYR A 135 6.01 -15.72 2.38
N THR A 136 6.20 -16.59 3.37
CA THR A 136 6.97 -17.84 3.19
C THR A 136 6.11 -19.10 3.23
N GLU A 137 4.89 -19.01 3.77
CA GLU A 137 3.97 -20.15 3.86
C GLU A 137 2.76 -20.07 2.93
N THR A 138 2.44 -18.88 2.43
CA THR A 138 1.35 -18.64 1.46
C THR A 138 1.76 -19.05 0.04
N SER A 139 0.80 -19.58 -0.73
CA SER A 139 0.95 -19.92 -2.14
C SER A 139 -0.07 -19.19 -3.03
N THR A 140 0.03 -19.32 -4.35
CA THR A 140 -0.93 -18.81 -5.33
C THR A 140 -2.38 -19.15 -4.95
N ALA A 141 -2.66 -20.40 -4.55
CA ALA A 141 -4.02 -20.86 -4.21
C ALA A 141 -4.60 -20.19 -2.97
N ASP A 142 -3.75 -19.66 -2.08
CA ASP A 142 -4.16 -18.99 -0.86
C ASP A 142 -4.48 -17.50 -1.08
N ILE A 143 -4.03 -16.93 -2.21
CA ILE A 143 -4.18 -15.51 -2.56
C ILE A 143 -5.12 -15.31 -3.74
N LEU A 144 -5.07 -16.19 -4.73
CA LEU A 144 -5.78 -16.12 -6.00
C LEU A 144 -6.72 -17.32 -6.18
N LEU A 145 -7.97 -17.02 -6.55
CA LEU A 145 -8.86 -17.99 -7.17
C LEU A 145 -9.08 -17.56 -8.61
N PHE A 146 -8.48 -18.27 -9.55
CA PHE A 146 -8.72 -18.07 -10.98
C PHE A 146 -10.16 -18.46 -11.29
N THR A 147 -10.92 -17.55 -11.91
CA THR A 147 -12.29 -17.81 -12.36
C THR A 147 -12.27 -18.09 -13.87
N PRO A 148 -12.42 -19.35 -14.32
CA PRO A 148 -12.22 -19.72 -15.73
C PRO A 148 -13.17 -19.00 -16.70
N LEU A 149 -14.34 -18.56 -16.23
CA LEU A 149 -15.31 -17.83 -17.05
C LEU A 149 -15.03 -16.32 -17.18
N ALA A 150 -14.19 -15.72 -16.35
CA ALA A 150 -13.91 -14.28 -16.44
C ALA A 150 -13.12 -13.93 -17.71
N ALA A 151 -12.14 -14.77 -18.08
CA ALA A 151 -11.34 -14.59 -19.28
C ALA A 151 -12.13 -14.81 -20.60
N LEU A 152 -13.16 -15.67 -20.56
CA LEU A 152 -13.97 -16.05 -21.74
C LEU A 152 -15.10 -15.07 -22.07
N PHE A 153 -15.51 -14.21 -21.12
CA PHE A 153 -16.64 -13.28 -21.29
C PHE A 153 -16.28 -11.79 -21.06
N GLY A 154 -14.99 -11.44 -21.12
CA GLY A 154 -14.56 -10.04 -20.95
C GLY A 154 -14.69 -9.51 -19.52
N GLY A 155 -14.50 -10.39 -18.53
CA GLY A 155 -14.51 -10.03 -17.11
C GLY A 155 -13.38 -9.05 -16.76
N GLU A 156 -13.69 -8.08 -15.90
CA GLU A 156 -12.82 -6.94 -15.57
C GLU A 156 -11.58 -7.29 -14.71
N SER A 157 -11.48 -8.52 -14.19
CA SER A 157 -10.36 -9.02 -13.38
C SER A 157 -10.10 -10.52 -13.60
N ILE A 158 -8.84 -10.93 -13.57
CA ILE A 158 -8.43 -12.33 -13.82
C ILE A 158 -8.62 -13.23 -12.58
N ALA A 159 -8.74 -12.68 -11.37
CA ALA A 159 -8.91 -13.44 -10.12
C ALA A 159 -9.98 -12.88 -9.16
N ASP A 160 -10.55 -13.75 -8.32
CA ASP A 160 -11.41 -13.38 -7.18
C ASP A 160 -10.54 -12.95 -5.98
N SER A 161 -10.89 -11.82 -5.35
CA SER A 161 -10.24 -11.31 -4.14
C SER A 161 -10.62 -12.07 -2.86
N ALA A 162 -11.52 -13.04 -2.90
CA ALA A 162 -11.98 -13.78 -1.74
C ALA A 162 -10.85 -14.43 -0.90
N PRO A 163 -9.81 -15.07 -1.48
CA PRO A 163 -8.71 -15.64 -0.69
C PRO A 163 -7.87 -14.56 -0.01
N LEU A 164 -7.43 -13.54 -0.75
CA LEU A 164 -6.72 -12.38 -0.20
C LEU A 164 -7.53 -11.70 0.92
N ARG A 165 -8.84 -11.52 0.74
CA ARG A 165 -9.74 -10.97 1.76
C ARG A 165 -9.80 -11.83 3.02
N ARG A 166 -9.80 -13.17 2.89
CA ARG A 166 -9.74 -14.09 4.03
C ARG A 166 -8.40 -14.00 4.76
N ALA A 167 -7.29 -13.93 4.01
CA ALA A 167 -5.96 -13.78 4.59
C ALA A 167 -5.84 -12.45 5.36
N ILE A 168 -6.28 -11.34 4.77
CA ILE A 168 -6.36 -10.03 5.44
C ILE A 168 -7.26 -10.10 6.67
N LYS A 169 -8.42 -10.76 6.60
CA LYS A 169 -9.32 -10.90 7.75
C LYS A 169 -8.68 -11.66 8.91
N LYS A 170 -7.90 -12.71 8.63
CA LYS A 170 -7.16 -13.50 9.63
C LYS A 170 -6.06 -12.66 10.27
N ALA A 171 -5.28 -11.95 9.45
CA ALA A 171 -4.12 -11.18 9.88
C ALA A 171 -4.51 -9.89 10.61
N ILE A 172 -5.51 -9.16 10.09
CA ILE A 172 -6.03 -7.91 10.67
C ILE A 172 -7.26 -8.24 11.52
N ASN A 173 -7.03 -8.78 12.71
CA ASN A 173 -8.07 -9.10 13.69
C ASN A 173 -8.34 -7.92 14.66
N GLU A 174 -9.31 -8.09 15.55
CA GLU A 174 -9.67 -7.04 16.53
C GLU A 174 -8.52 -6.68 17.47
N GLU A 175 -7.74 -7.69 17.88
CA GLU A 175 -6.59 -7.51 18.78
C GLU A 175 -5.50 -6.64 18.12
N LEU A 176 -5.16 -6.91 16.86
CA LEU A 176 -4.21 -6.11 16.10
C LEU A 176 -4.72 -4.67 15.94
N VAL A 177 -5.99 -4.48 15.62
CA VAL A 177 -6.58 -3.14 15.49
C VAL A 177 -6.53 -2.38 16.82
N GLU A 178 -6.79 -3.05 17.94
CA GLU A 178 -6.66 -2.41 19.26
C GLU A 178 -5.19 -2.12 19.61
N ALA A 179 -4.24 -2.96 19.19
CA ALA A 179 -2.82 -2.67 19.32
C ALA A 179 -2.43 -1.40 18.54
N ILE A 180 -2.92 -1.26 17.31
CA ILE A 180 -2.71 -0.06 16.49
C ILE A 180 -3.33 1.17 17.18
N ALA A 181 -4.52 1.03 17.79
CA ALA A 181 -5.17 2.10 18.53
C ALA A 181 -4.33 2.56 19.74
N ARG A 182 -3.72 1.63 20.49
CA ARG A 182 -2.80 1.96 21.60
C ARG A 182 -1.60 2.77 21.13
N GLU A 183 -0.97 2.38 20.02
CA GLU A 183 0.15 3.12 19.43
C GLU A 183 -0.30 4.48 18.85
N SER A 184 -1.53 4.57 18.32
CA SER A 184 -2.14 5.84 17.89
C SER A 184 -2.24 6.84 19.03
N ARG A 185 -2.63 6.38 20.23
CA ARG A 185 -2.77 7.22 21.43
C ARG A 185 -1.43 7.79 21.90
N LYS A 186 -0.32 7.07 21.67
CA LYS A 186 1.05 7.59 21.85
C LYS A 186 1.42 8.65 20.81
N GLY A 187 0.67 8.79 19.73
CA GLY A 187 0.90 9.79 18.69
C GLY A 187 1.68 9.29 17.47
N ARG A 188 1.94 7.99 17.37
CA ARG A 188 2.54 7.36 16.19
C ARG A 188 1.54 7.35 15.03
N ILE A 189 2.03 7.29 13.80
CA ILE A 189 1.22 7.43 12.58
C ILE A 189 1.38 6.19 11.71
N LEU A 190 0.25 5.60 11.29
CA LEU A 190 0.21 4.51 10.32
C LEU A 190 -0.65 4.94 9.14
N GLN A 191 -0.04 5.04 7.96
CA GLN A 191 -0.72 5.47 6.74
C GLN A 191 -0.64 4.43 5.63
N VAL A 192 -1.74 4.28 4.89
CA VAL A 192 -1.82 3.42 3.71
C VAL A 192 -2.34 4.24 2.52
N ALA A 193 -1.77 4.03 1.34
CA ALA A 193 -2.26 4.68 0.12
C ALA A 193 -3.12 3.72 -0.72
N THR A 194 -4.20 4.27 -1.27
CA THR A 194 -4.95 3.67 -2.39
C THR A 194 -5.01 4.67 -3.53
N THR A 195 -5.36 4.21 -4.73
CA THR A 195 -5.69 5.11 -5.83
C THR A 195 -7.21 5.22 -5.92
N ASN A 196 -7.75 6.43 -5.74
CA ASN A 196 -9.13 6.69 -6.11
C ASN A 196 -9.19 6.82 -7.64
N LEU A 197 -9.78 5.84 -8.30
CA LEU A 197 -9.74 5.70 -9.75
C LEU A 197 -10.68 6.70 -10.45
N ASP A 198 -11.79 7.06 -9.81
CA ASP A 198 -12.73 8.06 -10.34
C ASP A 198 -12.08 9.43 -10.45
N ALA A 199 -11.31 9.81 -9.42
CA ALA A 199 -10.63 11.09 -9.34
C ALA A 199 -9.22 11.05 -9.93
N GLN A 200 -8.68 9.86 -10.25
CA GLN A 200 -7.30 9.62 -10.66
C GLN A 200 -6.27 10.19 -9.67
N ARG A 201 -6.55 10.08 -8.37
CA ARG A 201 -5.76 10.73 -7.32
C ARG A 201 -5.36 9.75 -6.22
N PRO A 202 -4.17 9.95 -5.63
CA PRO A 202 -3.76 9.20 -4.45
C PRO A 202 -4.68 9.56 -3.28
N MET A 203 -5.19 8.56 -2.59
CA MET A 203 -5.92 8.71 -1.33
C MET A 203 -5.08 8.10 -0.21
N ILE A 204 -4.72 8.90 0.78
CA ILE A 204 -3.99 8.43 1.97
C ILE A 204 -4.99 8.23 3.10
N TRP A 205 -4.90 7.07 3.75
CA TRP A 205 -5.74 6.67 4.86
C TRP A 205 -4.91 6.58 6.14
N GLU A 206 -5.36 7.23 7.22
CA GLU A 206 -4.76 7.09 8.54
C GLU A 206 -5.39 5.91 9.29
N ILE A 207 -4.81 4.73 9.08
CA ILE A 207 -5.27 3.46 9.67
C ILE A 207 -5.33 3.56 11.19
N ASN A 208 -4.35 4.23 11.80
CA ASN A 208 -4.31 4.37 13.26
C ASN A 208 -5.43 5.27 13.81
N ARG A 209 -5.89 6.29 13.06
CA ARG A 209 -7.06 7.09 13.45
C ARG A 209 -8.35 6.29 13.35
N ILE A 210 -8.47 5.44 12.33
CA ILE A 210 -9.62 4.53 12.20
C ILE A 210 -9.64 3.55 13.37
N ALA A 211 -8.49 2.97 13.71
CA ALA A 211 -8.33 2.05 14.84
C ALA A 211 -8.68 2.69 16.19
N GLU A 212 -8.25 3.94 16.40
CA GLU A 212 -8.51 4.72 17.62
C GLU A 212 -9.98 5.12 17.80
N SER A 213 -10.78 5.14 16.73
CA SER A 213 -12.20 5.49 16.80
C SER A 213 -13.04 4.46 17.57
N ASP A 214 -14.20 4.90 18.05
CA ASP A 214 -15.24 4.05 18.67
C ASP A 214 -16.22 3.48 17.63
N HIS A 215 -15.94 3.65 16.33
CA HIS A 215 -16.86 3.25 15.28
C HIS A 215 -16.94 1.71 15.18
N PRO A 216 -18.14 1.11 15.18
CA PRO A 216 -18.30 -0.36 15.24
C PRO A 216 -17.68 -1.07 14.02
N ASN A 217 -17.70 -0.43 12.85
CA ASN A 217 -17.12 -0.99 11.61
C ASN A 217 -15.62 -0.71 11.40
N LYS A 218 -14.87 -0.23 12.41
CA LYS A 218 -13.45 0.17 12.23
C LYS A 218 -12.55 -0.93 11.70
N VAL A 219 -12.72 -2.16 12.21
CA VAL A 219 -11.93 -3.32 11.78
C VAL A 219 -12.20 -3.63 10.31
N GLU A 220 -13.47 -3.65 9.91
CA GLU A 220 -13.85 -3.96 8.53
C GLU A 220 -13.42 -2.86 7.56
N LEU A 221 -13.50 -1.59 7.98
CA LEU A 221 -12.99 -0.49 7.16
C LEU A 221 -11.48 -0.60 6.93
N ILE A 222 -10.69 -0.91 7.97
CA ILE A 222 -9.23 -1.11 7.84
C ILE A 222 -8.94 -2.25 6.86
N ARG A 223 -9.60 -3.41 7.01
CA ARG A 223 -9.45 -4.55 6.10
C ARG A 223 -9.78 -4.17 4.65
N LYS A 224 -10.86 -3.41 4.46
CA LYS A 224 -11.30 -2.96 3.14
C LYS A 224 -10.32 -2.00 2.49
N ILE A 225 -9.71 -1.08 3.26
CA ILE A 225 -8.68 -0.16 2.77
C ILE A 225 -7.39 -0.91 2.41
N ILE A 226 -6.93 -1.84 3.25
CA ILE A 226 -5.74 -2.65 2.98
C ILE A 226 -5.98 -3.52 1.73
N LEU A 227 -7.16 -4.13 1.60
CA LEU A 227 -7.56 -4.87 0.39
C LEU A 227 -7.51 -3.96 -0.83
N ALA A 228 -8.10 -2.75 -0.76
CA ALA A 228 -8.06 -1.80 -1.86
C ALA A 228 -6.63 -1.42 -2.26
N SER A 229 -5.75 -1.22 -1.28
CA SER A 229 -4.33 -0.90 -1.52
C SER A 229 -3.59 -2.01 -2.23
N ALA A 230 -4.00 -3.28 -2.05
CA ALA A 230 -3.42 -4.46 -2.69
C ALA A 230 -4.19 -4.96 -3.94
N SER A 231 -5.27 -4.29 -4.34
CA SER A 231 -6.07 -4.67 -5.53
C SER A 231 -5.44 -4.14 -6.82
N VAL A 232 -4.42 -4.84 -7.32
CA VAL A 232 -3.73 -4.51 -8.59
C VAL A 232 -4.71 -4.61 -9.77
N PRO A 233 -4.88 -3.54 -10.58
CA PRO A 233 -5.73 -3.59 -11.77
C PRO A 233 -5.36 -4.71 -12.73
N GLY A 234 -6.36 -5.40 -13.31
CA GLY A 234 -6.16 -6.57 -14.17
C GLY A 234 -6.05 -7.88 -13.40
N VAL A 235 -5.47 -7.87 -12.20
CA VAL A 235 -5.37 -9.07 -11.34
C VAL A 235 -6.60 -9.20 -10.45
N PHE A 236 -6.91 -8.14 -9.68
CA PHE A 236 -8.00 -8.13 -8.71
C PHE A 236 -9.09 -7.12 -9.09
N PRO A 237 -10.35 -7.38 -8.70
CA PRO A 237 -11.41 -6.41 -8.85
C PRO A 237 -11.15 -5.18 -7.95
N PRO A 238 -11.62 -3.99 -8.37
CA PRO A 238 -11.52 -2.78 -7.56
C PRO A 238 -12.42 -2.89 -6.31
N VAL A 239 -12.06 -2.12 -5.28
CA VAL A 239 -12.82 -2.04 -4.03
C VAL A 239 -13.68 -0.77 -4.03
N LYS A 240 -15.00 -0.95 -3.86
CA LYS A 240 -15.97 0.14 -3.74
C LYS A 240 -16.09 0.59 -2.30
N ILE A 241 -15.82 1.86 -1.97
CA ILE A 241 -15.95 2.42 -0.62
C ILE A 241 -17.16 3.37 -0.59
N ASN A 242 -18.07 3.13 0.35
CA ASN A 242 -19.25 3.97 0.53
C ASN A 242 -18.85 5.26 1.25
N VAL A 243 -19.33 6.38 0.73
CA VAL A 243 -19.13 7.72 1.29
C VAL A 243 -20.46 8.47 1.27
N GLN A 244 -20.54 9.56 2.03
CA GLN A 244 -21.75 10.36 2.13
C GLN A 244 -21.50 11.83 1.87
N TYR A 245 -22.48 12.49 1.26
CA TYR A 245 -22.57 13.94 1.18
C TYR A 245 -24.00 14.37 1.47
N ARG A 246 -24.19 15.20 2.51
CA ARG A 246 -25.52 15.68 2.95
C ARG A 246 -26.55 14.55 3.14
N GLY A 247 -26.11 13.42 3.71
CA GLY A 247 -26.95 12.24 3.96
C GLY A 247 -27.24 11.36 2.74
N GLN A 248 -26.74 11.70 1.56
CA GLN A 248 -26.84 10.85 0.36
C GLN A 248 -25.61 9.95 0.24
N LEU A 249 -25.86 8.66 -0.03
CA LEU A 249 -24.81 7.67 -0.23
C LEU A 249 -24.25 7.74 -1.65
N HIS A 250 -22.93 7.61 -1.73
CA HIS A 250 -22.14 7.53 -2.94
C HIS A 250 -21.12 6.40 -2.82
N GLN A 251 -20.55 5.98 -3.95
CA GLN A 251 -19.46 5.02 -3.98
C GLN A 251 -18.25 5.55 -4.73
N GLU A 252 -17.10 5.52 -4.05
CA GLU A 252 -15.78 5.73 -4.64
C GLU A 252 -15.19 4.38 -5.07
N VAL A 253 -14.47 4.36 -6.19
CA VAL A 253 -13.75 3.18 -6.68
C VAL A 253 -12.28 3.29 -6.35
N HIS A 254 -11.75 2.33 -5.59
CA HIS A 254 -10.35 2.28 -5.20
C HIS A 254 -9.64 1.04 -5.74
N VAL A 255 -8.39 1.24 -6.16
CA VAL A 255 -7.45 0.19 -6.57
C VAL A 255 -6.11 0.39 -5.87
N ASP A 256 -5.16 -0.48 -6.20
CA ASP A 256 -3.80 -0.44 -5.68
C ASP A 256 -3.21 0.97 -5.73
N GLY A 257 -2.69 1.45 -4.59
CA GLY A 257 -2.14 2.81 -4.48
C GLY A 257 -0.93 3.04 -5.39
N GLY A 258 -0.28 1.95 -5.77
CA GLY A 258 0.84 1.86 -6.69
C GLY A 258 0.58 2.33 -8.10
N VAL A 259 -0.68 2.58 -8.48
CA VAL A 259 -1.06 3.25 -9.72
C VAL A 259 -0.72 4.76 -9.67
N THR A 260 -0.79 5.36 -8.48
CA THR A 260 -0.46 6.79 -8.27
C THR A 260 0.85 7.03 -7.54
N GLN A 261 1.22 6.16 -6.61
CA GLN A 261 2.42 6.29 -5.77
C GLN A 261 2.87 4.90 -5.32
N GLN A 262 4.10 4.52 -5.65
CA GLN A 262 4.67 3.23 -5.27
C GLN A 262 5.28 3.22 -3.87
N ILE A 263 5.70 4.39 -3.37
CA ILE A 263 6.26 4.61 -2.04
C ILE A 263 6.08 6.09 -1.68
N PHE A 264 5.77 6.40 -0.42
CA PHE A 264 5.56 7.79 0.02
C PHE A 264 5.97 7.97 1.49
N VAL A 265 6.25 9.21 1.89
CA VAL A 265 6.46 9.60 3.29
C VAL A 265 5.34 10.54 3.73
N TYR A 266 5.53 11.85 3.62
CA TYR A 266 4.49 12.86 3.78
C TYR A 266 4.37 13.72 2.50
N PRO A 267 3.23 14.41 2.30
CA PRO A 267 3.02 15.26 1.13
C PRO A 267 4.07 16.35 0.98
N ARG A 268 4.48 16.64 -0.25
CA ARG A 268 5.54 17.61 -0.53
C ARG A 268 5.23 19.00 0.03
N ASP A 269 3.98 19.41 0.00
CA ASP A 269 3.55 20.74 0.43
C ASP A 269 3.41 20.86 1.97
N LEU A 270 3.75 19.81 2.73
CA LEU A 270 3.79 19.88 4.19
C LEU A 270 4.98 20.74 4.65
N ASP A 271 4.71 21.80 5.39
CA ASP A 271 5.73 22.61 6.06
C ASP A 271 6.18 21.93 7.37
N ILE A 272 7.29 21.18 7.31
CA ILE A 272 7.85 20.51 8.48
C ILE A 272 8.50 21.48 9.47
N SER A 273 8.82 22.71 9.06
CA SER A 273 9.45 23.71 9.93
C SER A 273 8.55 24.04 11.13
N ARG A 274 7.23 24.00 10.93
CA ARG A 274 6.25 24.18 12.01
C ARG A 274 6.37 23.11 13.09
N PHE A 275 6.60 21.86 12.70
CA PHE A 275 6.79 20.74 13.64
C PHE A 275 8.14 20.82 14.32
N ARG A 276 9.19 21.20 13.59
CA ARG A 276 10.53 21.39 14.18
C ARG A 276 10.58 22.45 15.26
N ARG A 277 9.79 23.54 15.15
CA ARG A 277 9.69 24.57 16.20
C ARG A 277 9.13 24.05 17.53
N LEU A 278 8.44 22.90 17.53
CA LEU A 278 7.92 22.26 18.74
C LEU A 278 8.97 21.37 19.41
N LEU A 279 10.02 20.97 18.69
CA LEU A 279 11.09 20.14 19.22
C LEU A 279 12.03 21.02 20.06
N LYS A 280 12.35 20.54 21.27
CA LYS A 280 13.32 21.21 22.15
C LYS A 280 14.77 20.95 21.72
N THR A 281 14.98 19.91 20.92
CA THR A 281 16.26 19.45 20.41
C THR A 281 16.22 19.39 18.88
N GLN A 282 17.37 19.09 18.26
CA GLN A 282 17.45 18.77 16.84
C GLN A 282 17.70 17.26 16.69
N PRO A 283 16.65 16.41 16.71
CA PRO A 283 16.82 14.98 16.58
C PRO A 283 17.33 14.62 15.17
N GLU A 284 18.13 13.56 15.11
CA GLU A 284 18.51 12.94 13.84
C GLU A 284 17.25 12.44 13.13
N SER A 285 16.99 12.93 11.92
CA SER A 285 15.76 12.63 11.21
C SER A 285 16.07 11.66 10.06
N ASN A 286 15.42 10.50 10.03
CA ASN A 286 15.72 9.42 9.08
C ASN A 286 14.47 9.00 8.30
N PHE A 287 14.63 8.86 6.98
CA PHE A 287 13.72 8.11 6.12
C PHE A 287 14.33 6.73 5.84
N TRP A 288 13.61 5.68 6.21
CA TRP A 288 13.95 4.30 5.92
C TRP A 288 13.01 3.81 4.83
N LEU A 289 13.55 3.56 3.63
CA LEU A 289 12.78 3.24 2.44
C LEU A 289 13.07 1.81 2.02
N ILE A 290 12.09 0.92 2.19
CA ILE A 290 12.15 -0.44 1.67
C ILE A 290 11.40 -0.47 0.34
N ARG A 291 12.17 -0.50 -0.75
CA ARG A 291 11.64 -0.73 -2.09
C ARG A 291 11.60 -2.23 -2.31
N ASN A 292 10.39 -2.79 -2.31
CA ASN A 292 10.21 -4.24 -2.41
C ASN A 292 10.64 -4.84 -3.74
N THR A 293 10.89 -4.06 -4.80
CA THR A 293 11.30 -4.57 -6.12
C THR A 293 12.65 -4.02 -6.56
N LYS A 294 13.25 -4.58 -7.62
CA LYS A 294 14.46 -4.01 -8.23
C LYS A 294 14.18 -2.60 -8.75
N ILE A 295 15.09 -1.65 -8.46
CA ILE A 295 15.06 -0.31 -9.09
C ILE A 295 15.46 -0.39 -10.57
N ALA A 296 16.44 -1.25 -10.89
CA ALA A 296 16.89 -1.46 -12.26
C ALA A 296 15.77 -2.06 -13.14
N PRO A 297 15.81 -1.82 -14.47
CA PRO A 297 14.98 -2.55 -15.41
C PRO A 297 15.16 -4.05 -15.23
N ASP A 298 14.06 -4.80 -15.37
CA ASP A 298 14.11 -6.27 -15.35
C ASP A 298 13.62 -6.79 -16.71
N TYR A 299 14.46 -7.60 -17.36
CA TYR A 299 14.15 -8.15 -18.66
C TYR A 299 13.19 -9.33 -18.50
N SER A 300 12.17 -9.36 -19.34
CA SER A 300 11.23 -10.47 -19.44
C SER A 300 10.67 -10.44 -20.86
N GLU A 301 10.57 -11.62 -21.46
CA GLU A 301 9.88 -11.80 -22.74
C GLU A 301 8.40 -11.49 -22.56
N VAL A 302 7.83 -10.72 -23.48
CA VAL A 302 6.45 -10.23 -23.36
C VAL A 302 5.54 -11.09 -24.22
N GLU A 303 4.49 -11.64 -23.62
CA GLU A 303 3.41 -12.28 -24.37
C GLU A 303 2.71 -11.23 -25.26
N LEU A 304 2.63 -11.51 -26.56
CA LEU A 304 2.14 -10.57 -27.57
C LEU A 304 0.60 -10.56 -27.69
N ASP A 305 -0.12 -10.94 -26.63
CA ASP A 305 -1.56 -10.78 -26.55
C ASP A 305 -1.96 -9.50 -25.81
N VAL A 306 -3.26 -9.16 -25.84
CA VAL A 306 -3.77 -7.93 -25.25
C VAL A 306 -3.51 -7.86 -23.73
N SER A 307 -3.57 -9.00 -23.03
CA SER A 307 -3.38 -9.05 -21.59
C SER A 307 -1.91 -8.86 -21.22
N GLY A 308 -1.03 -9.65 -21.84
CA GLY A 308 0.42 -9.60 -21.67
C GLY A 308 0.99 -8.21 -21.99
N LEU A 309 0.59 -7.62 -23.12
CA LEU A 309 1.01 -6.27 -23.50
C LEU A 309 0.52 -5.21 -22.49
N SER A 310 -0.74 -5.30 -22.05
CA SER A 310 -1.31 -4.34 -21.09
C SER A 310 -0.62 -4.45 -19.72
N ASN A 311 -0.40 -5.66 -19.22
CA ASN A 311 0.28 -5.91 -17.95
C ASN A 311 1.73 -5.45 -17.99
N ARG A 312 2.46 -5.71 -19.09
CA ARG A 312 3.83 -5.20 -19.26
C ARG A 312 3.89 -3.68 -19.33
N ALA A 313 2.95 -3.04 -20.03
CA ALA A 313 2.88 -1.58 -20.09
C ALA A 313 2.59 -0.95 -18.71
N ILE A 314 1.59 -1.47 -17.99
CA ILE A 314 1.23 -1.01 -16.65
C ILE A 314 2.39 -1.20 -15.66
N SER A 315 3.00 -2.39 -15.61
CA SER A 315 4.15 -2.67 -14.75
C SER A 315 5.35 -1.77 -15.08
N THR A 316 5.58 -1.46 -16.35
CA THR A 316 6.62 -0.52 -16.79
C THR A 316 6.33 0.89 -16.29
N LEU A 317 5.10 1.41 -16.48
CA LEU A 317 4.70 2.72 -15.97
C LEU A 317 4.86 2.80 -14.44
N ILE A 318 4.42 1.77 -13.73
CA ILE A 318 4.56 1.66 -12.27
C ILE A 318 6.04 1.68 -11.84
N LYS A 319 6.92 0.93 -12.52
CA LYS A 319 8.36 0.90 -12.21
C LYS A 319 9.01 2.28 -12.39
N TYR A 320 8.69 2.98 -13.47
CA TYR A 320 9.21 4.34 -13.71
C TYR A 320 8.61 5.38 -12.76
N GLN A 321 7.34 5.24 -12.37
CA GLN A 321 6.72 6.08 -11.34
C GLN A 321 7.43 5.90 -9.98
N ALA A 322 7.80 4.68 -9.60
CA ALA A 322 8.55 4.42 -8.38
C ALA A 322 9.89 5.17 -8.34
N LYS A 323 10.62 5.21 -9.47
CA LYS A 323 11.84 6.00 -9.60
C LYS A 323 11.57 7.49 -9.37
N GLY A 324 10.49 8.03 -9.95
CA GLY A 324 10.05 9.40 -9.69
C GLY A 324 9.69 9.65 -8.22
N ASN A 325 9.03 8.70 -7.55
CA ASN A 325 8.71 8.82 -6.12
C ASN A 325 9.98 8.87 -5.26
N LEU A 326 10.98 8.02 -5.52
CA LEU A 326 12.23 8.03 -4.77
C LEU A 326 13.01 9.34 -4.97
N ILE A 327 13.05 9.90 -6.18
CA ILE A 327 13.67 11.22 -6.46
C ILE A 327 12.94 12.34 -5.70
N ASN A 328 11.60 12.28 -5.64
CA ASN A 328 10.81 13.23 -4.88
C ASN A 328 11.10 13.13 -3.37
N ILE A 329 11.21 11.91 -2.83
CA ILE A 329 11.56 11.69 -1.42
C ILE A 329 12.99 12.14 -1.13
N GLU A 330 13.94 11.91 -2.03
CA GLU A 330 15.31 12.41 -1.88
C GLU A 330 15.36 13.94 -1.84
N THR A 331 14.59 14.60 -2.70
CA THR A 331 14.47 16.05 -2.73
C THR A 331 13.83 16.57 -1.43
N LEU A 332 12.82 15.88 -0.91
CA LEU A 332 12.23 16.18 0.40
C LEU A 332 13.23 16.00 1.53
N ALA A 333 13.97 14.89 1.53
CA ALA A 333 14.98 14.61 2.54
C ALA A 333 16.05 15.72 2.61
N LYS A 334 16.53 16.17 1.45
CA LYS A 334 17.46 17.31 1.36
C LYS A 334 16.84 18.63 1.85
N ARG A 335 15.61 18.95 1.41
CA ARG A 335 14.90 20.17 1.81
C ARG A 335 14.69 20.21 3.33
N ASP A 336 14.29 19.08 3.88
CA ASP A 336 13.80 18.97 5.25
C ASP A 336 14.85 18.41 6.21
N GLY A 337 16.09 18.20 5.77
CA GLY A 337 17.18 17.70 6.61
C GLY A 337 16.90 16.32 7.21
N PHE A 338 16.43 15.38 6.39
CA PHE A 338 16.37 13.96 6.73
C PHE A 338 17.50 13.19 6.03
N ASN A 339 18.09 12.23 6.73
CA ASN A 339 18.94 11.21 6.14
C ASN A 339 18.07 10.19 5.42
N MET A 340 18.38 9.90 4.16
CA MET A 340 17.64 8.91 3.37
C MET A 340 18.42 7.60 3.28
N HIS A 341 17.80 6.53 3.77
CA HIS A 341 18.31 5.17 3.74
C HIS A 341 17.40 4.31 2.86
N VAL A 342 17.96 3.71 1.82
CA VAL A 342 17.20 2.91 0.84
C VAL A 342 17.73 1.49 0.80
N THR A 343 16.82 0.54 0.68
CA THR A 343 17.15 -0.84 0.36
C THR A 343 16.15 -1.42 -0.62
N ASP A 344 16.63 -2.26 -1.52
CA ASP A 344 15.87 -2.82 -2.63
C ASP A 344 16.38 -4.21 -3.00
N VAL A 345 15.56 -4.93 -3.77
CA VAL A 345 15.94 -6.26 -4.29
C VAL A 345 17.21 -6.12 -5.11
N PRO A 346 18.27 -6.90 -4.79
CA PRO A 346 19.52 -6.87 -5.54
C PRO A 346 19.31 -7.20 -7.01
N VAL A 347 20.12 -6.58 -7.88
CA VAL A 347 20.05 -6.84 -9.33
C VAL A 347 20.47 -8.28 -9.67
N GLU A 348 21.26 -8.89 -8.80
CA GLU A 348 21.76 -10.27 -8.92
C GLU A 348 20.73 -11.32 -8.50
N PHE A 349 19.59 -10.94 -7.93
CA PHE A 349 18.55 -11.90 -7.60
C PHE A 349 17.81 -12.33 -8.89
N ASP A 350 17.93 -13.61 -9.23
CA ASP A 350 17.54 -14.19 -10.51
C ASP A 350 16.70 -15.47 -10.38
N GLU A 351 16.20 -15.78 -9.18
CA GLU A 351 15.26 -16.89 -8.99
C GLU A 351 14.03 -16.67 -9.90
N PRO A 352 13.66 -17.64 -10.75
CA PRO A 352 12.56 -17.47 -11.67
C PRO A 352 11.23 -17.43 -10.92
N LEU A 353 10.35 -16.52 -11.34
CA LEU A 353 8.97 -16.48 -10.89
C LEU A 353 8.14 -17.38 -11.81
N GLU A 354 7.96 -18.64 -11.42
CA GLU A 354 7.23 -19.64 -12.21
C GLU A 354 5.71 -19.38 -12.20
N ASP A 355 5.17 -18.88 -11.09
CA ASP A 355 3.76 -18.58 -10.89
C ASP A 355 3.58 -17.31 -10.04
N MET A 356 2.44 -16.61 -10.18
CA MET A 356 2.10 -15.49 -9.29
C MET A 356 2.05 -15.96 -7.83
N PHE A 357 2.75 -15.24 -6.94
CA PHE A 357 2.90 -15.63 -5.53
C PHE A 357 3.52 -17.05 -5.37
N ASP A 358 4.50 -17.40 -6.21
CA ASP A 358 5.25 -18.64 -6.06
C ASP A 358 5.98 -18.72 -4.71
N LYS A 359 5.81 -19.86 -4.04
CA LYS A 359 6.29 -20.07 -2.68
C LYS A 359 7.82 -20.20 -2.62
N ASN A 360 8.44 -20.78 -3.63
CA ASN A 360 9.90 -20.98 -3.65
C ASN A 360 10.59 -19.64 -3.92
N TYR A 361 10.10 -18.87 -4.89
CA TYR A 361 10.52 -17.52 -5.19
C TYR A 361 10.43 -16.63 -3.95
N MET A 362 9.27 -16.57 -3.29
CA MET A 362 9.10 -15.73 -2.10
C MET A 362 10.01 -16.17 -0.95
N ARG A 363 10.22 -17.47 -0.73
CA ARG A 363 11.18 -17.97 0.28
C ARG A 363 12.62 -17.58 -0.04
N ALA A 364 13.04 -17.72 -1.30
CA ALA A 364 14.36 -17.32 -1.75
C ALA A 364 14.57 -15.80 -1.56
N LEU A 365 13.60 -15.00 -1.98
CA LEU A 365 13.64 -13.55 -1.86
C LEU A 365 13.60 -13.08 -0.39
N PHE A 366 12.80 -13.73 0.46
CA PHE A 366 12.78 -13.50 1.90
C PHE A 366 14.17 -13.70 2.51
N LYS A 367 14.84 -14.81 2.15
CA LYS A 367 16.20 -15.10 2.63
C LYS A 367 17.20 -14.01 2.22
N VAL A 368 17.11 -13.51 0.99
CA VAL A 368 17.93 -12.37 0.52
C VAL A 368 17.67 -11.12 1.37
N GLY A 369 16.39 -10.78 1.58
CA GLY A 369 15.99 -9.67 2.45
C GLY A 369 16.56 -9.82 3.86
N TYR A 370 16.37 -10.99 4.47
CA TYR A 370 16.83 -11.32 5.82
C TYR A 370 18.34 -11.13 6.00
N GLU A 371 19.16 -11.69 5.11
CA GLU A 371 20.61 -11.53 5.19
C GLU A 371 21.04 -10.06 5.06
N ARG A 372 20.37 -9.31 4.19
CA ARG A 372 20.64 -7.88 3.98
C ARG A 372 20.21 -7.03 5.18
N GLY A 373 19.06 -7.33 5.78
CA GLY A 373 18.57 -6.70 7.01
C GLY A 373 19.53 -6.91 8.17
N LYS A 374 20.02 -8.15 8.35
CA LYS A 374 20.98 -8.52 9.40
C LYS A 374 22.31 -7.77 9.29
N ARG A 375 22.76 -7.52 8.06
CA ARG A 375 23.96 -6.72 7.77
C ARG A 375 23.69 -5.21 7.71
N LYS A 376 22.45 -4.77 7.92
CA LYS A 376 22.01 -3.37 7.82
C LYS A 376 22.39 -2.77 6.46
N ALA A 377 22.12 -3.51 5.37
CA ALA A 377 22.46 -3.14 4.00
C ALA A 377 21.57 -2.00 3.46
N TRP A 378 21.74 -0.82 4.05
CA TRP A 378 21.15 0.45 3.68
C TRP A 378 22.10 1.23 2.78
N ARG A 379 21.56 1.84 1.72
CA ARG A 379 22.27 2.79 0.85
C ARG A 379 21.85 4.21 1.23
N THR A 380 22.80 5.13 1.26
CA THR A 380 22.53 6.56 1.48
C THR A 380 22.27 7.23 0.12
N GLY A 381 20.99 7.47 -0.20
CA GLY A 381 20.58 8.00 -1.51
C GLY A 381 20.31 6.91 -2.57
N LEU A 382 19.93 7.36 -3.77
CA LEU A 382 19.51 6.52 -4.90
C LEU A 382 20.66 5.91 -5.69
#